data_AF-Q09A62-F1
#
_entry.id   AF-Q09A62-F1
#
_cell.length_a   1.000
_cell.length_b   1.000
_cell.length_c   1.000
_cell.angle_alpha   90.00
_cell.angle_beta   90.00
_cell.angle_gamma   90.00
#
_symmetry.space_group_name_H-M   'P 1'
#
loop_
_entity.id
_entity.type
_entity.pdbx_description
1 polymer ?
#
loop_
_entity_poly.entity_id
_entity_poly.type
_entity_poly.pdbx_seq_one_letter_code
_entity_poly.pdbx_strand_id
1 'polypeptide(L)'
;MNRWVWIFVGLVGVVSAAEAREKAPAPENICFHTPVVQVAPTGRFGFTFLHRFTFAPALIPGSPSVPAGGIIELSTDRGQTWEDIGATALPGYNATIAAGEENPLQNRRAYGDMSEGYPSWIPVTVDLGTAYQGQTVWVRFRVSSEDDTAPCGWDVDALHFDGITGKTVNQPPVAHAGDDASVMELSSLELDGTRPSDPDGDALTYVWTQTYHPSFDLIGATTARPVLHARVQAMTSTSCIPSR
;
A
#
# COMPACT_ATOMS: atom_id res chain seq x y z
N MET A 1 -8.13 32.08 2.28
CA MET A 1 -8.44 30.74 2.83
C MET A 1 -7.72 29.75 1.94
N ASN A 2 -6.58 29.23 2.40
CA ASN A 2 -5.75 28.35 1.59
C ASN A 2 -6.41 26.97 1.54
N ARG A 3 -6.61 26.46 0.32
CA ARG A 3 -7.17 25.13 0.06
C ARG A 3 -6.04 24.22 -0.42
N TRP A 4 -5.97 23.04 0.19
CA TRP A 4 -5.01 21.98 -0.10
C TRP A 4 -5.47 21.17 -1.32
N VAL A 5 -4.54 20.69 -2.14
CA VAL A 5 -4.84 19.89 -3.33
C VAL A 5 -3.95 18.65 -3.33
N TRP A 6 -4.55 17.48 -3.50
CA TRP A 6 -3.90 16.17 -3.53
C TRP A 6 -3.79 15.68 -4.99
N ILE A 7 -2.68 15.01 -5.33
CA ILE A 7 -2.45 14.40 -6.66
C ILE A 7 -2.06 12.94 -6.44
N PHE A 8 -2.86 12.00 -6.95
CA PHE A 8 -2.53 10.57 -7.02
C PHE A 8 -2.29 10.16 -8.48
N VAL A 9 -1.25 9.37 -8.71
CA VAL A 9 -0.92 8.79 -10.03
C VAL A 9 -1.52 7.38 -10.11
N GLY A 10 -2.38 7.13 -11.08
CA GLY A 10 -2.86 5.79 -11.43
C GLY A 10 -2.30 5.34 -12.77
N LEU A 11 -1.59 4.22 -12.79
CA LEU A 11 -1.24 3.48 -14.01
C LEU A 11 -1.42 1.98 -13.77
N VAL A 12 -1.94 1.32 -14.80
CA VAL A 12 -2.40 -0.07 -14.79
C VAL A 12 -1.23 -1.03 -14.50
N GLY A 13 -1.41 -1.86 -13.48
CA GLY A 13 -0.47 -2.93 -13.10
C GLY A 13 0.48 -2.54 -11.98
N VAL A 14 -0.05 -2.33 -10.77
CA VAL A 14 0.72 -1.92 -9.59
C VAL A 14 0.98 -3.09 -8.68
N VAL A 15 2.24 -3.27 -8.25
CA VAL A 15 2.60 -3.58 -6.85
C VAL A 15 4.10 -3.33 -6.59
N SER A 16 4.45 -2.09 -6.23
CA SER A 16 5.56 -1.74 -5.31
C SER A 16 5.52 -0.24 -4.99
N ALA A 17 4.64 0.10 -4.03
CA ALA A 17 4.54 1.30 -3.20
C ALA A 17 3.07 1.34 -2.77
N ALA A 18 2.69 0.53 -1.79
CA ALA A 18 1.42 0.76 -1.12
C ALA A 18 1.69 1.80 -0.03
N GLU A 19 1.74 3.09 -0.38
CA GLU A 19 1.12 4.04 0.52
C GLU A 19 -0.38 3.81 0.38
N ALA A 20 -0.97 3.02 1.27
CA ALA A 20 -2.40 3.13 1.53
C ALA A 20 -2.62 4.43 2.32
N ARG A 21 -2.46 5.59 1.65
CA ARG A 21 -2.88 6.89 2.19
C ARG A 21 -4.25 7.32 1.68
N GLU A 22 -4.96 6.43 0.98
CA GLU A 22 -6.36 6.64 0.64
C GLU A 22 -7.22 5.78 1.56
N LYS A 23 -7.90 6.46 2.50
CA LYS A 23 -8.98 5.92 3.31
C LYS A 23 -10.01 5.31 2.36
N ALA A 24 -10.05 3.99 2.24
CA ALA A 24 -11.15 3.31 1.56
C ALA A 24 -12.40 3.37 2.47
N PRO A 25 -13.62 3.47 1.92
CA PRO A 25 -14.80 3.38 2.77
C PRO A 25 -14.85 1.98 3.41
N ALA A 26 -15.02 1.93 4.72
CA ALA A 26 -15.18 0.67 5.43
C ALA A 26 -16.41 -0.13 4.92
N PRO A 27 -16.39 -1.47 5.01
CA PRO A 27 -15.28 -2.30 5.48
C PRO A 27 -14.13 -2.32 4.47
N GLU A 28 -12.92 -1.99 4.94
CA GLU A 28 -11.73 -2.00 4.10
C GLU A 28 -11.17 -3.41 4.05
N ASN A 29 -10.87 -3.91 2.86
CA ASN A 29 -10.18 -5.18 2.67
C ASN A 29 -9.20 -5.03 1.51
N ILE A 30 -7.96 -4.65 1.84
CA ILE A 30 -6.94 -4.27 0.88
C ILE A 30 -5.91 -5.39 0.81
N CYS A 31 -5.50 -5.76 -0.42
CA CYS A 31 -4.50 -6.79 -0.65
C CYS A 31 -3.36 -6.26 -1.53
N PHE A 32 -2.14 -6.34 -1.04
CA PHE A 32 -0.92 -6.22 -1.85
C PHE A 32 -0.46 -7.62 -2.23
N HIS A 33 -0.29 -7.88 -3.52
CA HIS A 33 0.19 -9.16 -4.01
C HIS A 33 1.64 -9.03 -4.49
N THR A 34 2.44 -10.08 -4.35
CA THR A 34 3.77 -10.15 -4.97
C THR A 34 3.67 -10.56 -6.44
N PRO A 35 4.73 -10.49 -7.25
CA PRO A 35 4.80 -11.34 -8.43
C PRO A 35 4.74 -12.82 -8.03
N VAL A 36 4.34 -13.68 -8.97
CA VAL A 36 4.37 -15.12 -8.73
C VAL A 36 5.83 -15.61 -8.70
N VAL A 37 6.16 -16.46 -7.74
CA VAL A 37 7.52 -16.92 -7.47
C VAL A 37 7.64 -18.43 -7.71
N GLN A 38 8.73 -18.86 -8.36
CA GLN A 38 9.04 -20.28 -8.51
C GLN A 38 10.06 -20.70 -7.45
N VAL A 39 9.62 -21.54 -6.51
CA VAL A 39 10.49 -22.05 -5.44
C VAL A 39 11.48 -23.07 -6.01
N ALA A 40 12.72 -23.02 -5.54
CA ALA A 40 13.77 -23.94 -5.95
C ALA A 40 13.36 -25.41 -5.70
N PRO A 41 13.76 -26.36 -6.57
CA PRO A 41 13.49 -27.78 -6.36
C PRO A 41 14.13 -28.38 -5.10
N THR A 42 15.14 -27.71 -4.54
CA THR A 42 15.86 -28.12 -3.33
C THR A 42 16.22 -26.90 -2.48
N GLY A 43 16.48 -27.11 -1.19
CA GLY A 43 16.83 -26.05 -0.26
C GLY A 43 15.63 -25.48 0.50
N ARG A 44 15.88 -24.48 1.34
CA ARG A 44 14.83 -23.80 2.13
C ARG A 44 14.26 -22.65 1.34
N PHE A 45 12.99 -22.35 1.54
CA PHE A 45 12.29 -21.22 0.99
C PHE A 45 11.85 -20.27 2.11
N GLY A 46 11.98 -18.98 1.87
CA GLY A 46 11.60 -17.94 2.81
C GLY A 46 11.72 -16.57 2.17
N PHE A 47 11.47 -15.54 2.95
CA PHE A 47 11.70 -14.16 2.52
C PHE A 47 11.91 -13.24 3.71
N THR A 48 12.50 -12.08 3.45
CA THR A 48 12.62 -10.98 4.40
C THR A 48 11.91 -9.75 3.86
N PHE A 49 11.46 -8.87 4.74
CA PHE A 49 10.94 -7.55 4.38
C PHE A 49 11.11 -6.58 5.55
N LEU A 50 11.01 -5.29 5.27
CA LEU A 50 10.84 -4.24 6.27
C LEU A 50 9.36 -3.88 6.34
N HIS A 51 8.85 -3.65 7.54
CA HIS A 51 7.52 -3.06 7.70
C HIS A 51 7.45 -2.02 8.82
N ARG A 52 6.39 -1.23 8.78
CA ARG A 52 5.88 -0.46 9.90
C ARG A 52 4.38 -0.30 9.70
N PHE A 53 3.62 -0.16 10.79
CA PHE A 53 2.18 -0.13 10.67
C PHE A 53 1.56 0.69 11.80
N THR A 54 0.41 1.27 11.49
CA THR A 54 -0.52 1.88 12.44
C THR A 54 -1.90 1.41 12.05
N PHE A 55 -2.46 0.52 12.86
CA PHE A 55 -3.85 0.10 12.77
C PHE A 55 -4.64 0.71 13.94
N ALA A 56 -5.96 0.63 13.83
CA ALA A 56 -6.85 0.99 14.91
C ALA A 56 -6.47 0.24 16.21
N PRO A 57 -6.25 0.95 17.33
CA PRO A 57 -5.79 0.34 18.57
C PRO A 57 -6.89 -0.50 19.22
N ALA A 58 -6.51 -1.32 20.19
CA ALA A 58 -7.48 -2.08 20.98
C ALA A 58 -8.48 -1.15 21.68
N LEU A 59 -9.78 -1.47 21.59
CA LEU A 59 -10.85 -0.71 22.26
C LEU A 59 -10.71 -0.72 23.80
N ILE A 60 -10.10 -1.77 24.34
CA ILE A 60 -9.79 -1.93 25.75
C ILE A 60 -8.27 -1.89 25.90
N PRO A 61 -7.70 -0.94 26.67
CA PRO A 61 -6.27 -0.86 26.89
C PRO A 61 -5.68 -2.19 27.40
N GLY A 62 -4.63 -2.67 26.74
CA GLY A 62 -3.96 -3.94 27.06
C GLY A 62 -4.66 -5.20 26.55
N SER A 63 -5.79 -5.07 25.85
CA SER A 63 -6.42 -6.20 25.16
C SER A 63 -5.61 -6.61 23.92
N PRO A 64 -5.41 -7.92 23.68
CA PRO A 64 -4.81 -8.39 22.43
C PRO A 64 -5.78 -8.32 21.24
N SER A 65 -7.06 -7.94 21.49
CA SER A 65 -8.09 -7.83 20.47
C SER A 65 -8.11 -6.43 19.85
N VAL A 66 -7.95 -6.35 18.53
CA VAL A 66 -7.91 -5.10 17.77
C VAL A 66 -9.00 -5.07 16.70
N PRO A 67 -9.60 -3.91 16.38
CA PRO A 67 -10.63 -3.81 15.35
C PRO A 67 -10.08 -3.89 13.91
N ALA A 68 -8.77 -3.65 13.73
CA ALA A 68 -8.10 -3.73 12.43
C ALA A 68 -6.73 -4.39 12.53
N GLY A 69 -6.28 -4.97 11.42
CA GLY A 69 -4.95 -5.56 11.35
C GLY A 69 -4.56 -6.06 9.97
N GLY A 70 -3.30 -6.48 9.88
CA GLY A 70 -2.67 -7.01 8.68
C GLY A 70 -2.18 -8.45 8.85
N ILE A 71 -2.40 -9.27 7.83
CA ILE A 71 -1.94 -10.66 7.75
C ILE A 71 -1.10 -10.90 6.48
N ILE A 72 -0.33 -11.98 6.49
CA ILE A 72 0.45 -12.49 5.36
C ILE A 72 -0.13 -13.84 4.96
N GLU A 73 -0.45 -13.98 3.67
CA GLU A 73 -1.00 -15.21 3.13
C GLU A 73 -0.19 -15.71 1.93
N LEU A 74 -0.22 -17.02 1.69
CA LEU A 74 0.42 -17.67 0.56
C LEU A 74 -0.59 -18.53 -0.20
N SER A 75 -0.47 -18.54 -1.53
CA SER A 75 -1.23 -19.39 -2.42
C SER A 75 -0.30 -20.23 -3.29
N THR A 76 -0.70 -21.48 -3.55
CA THR A 76 -0.01 -22.42 -4.47
C THR A 76 -0.83 -22.70 -5.74
N ASP A 77 -2.03 -22.11 -5.85
CA ASP A 77 -3.01 -22.37 -6.90
C ASP A 77 -3.40 -21.10 -7.69
N ARG A 78 -2.50 -20.12 -7.73
CA ARG A 78 -2.70 -18.82 -8.39
C ARG A 78 -3.87 -18.03 -7.80
N GLY A 79 -3.95 -18.04 -6.46
CA GLY A 79 -4.82 -17.19 -5.69
C GLY A 79 -6.27 -17.68 -5.58
N GLN A 80 -6.56 -18.94 -5.96
CA GLN A 80 -7.88 -19.53 -5.73
C GLN A 80 -8.09 -19.83 -4.25
N THR A 81 -7.06 -20.32 -3.57
CA THR A 81 -7.01 -20.50 -2.12
C THR A 81 -5.80 -19.82 -1.51
N TRP A 82 -5.93 -19.44 -0.23
CA TRP A 82 -4.93 -18.68 0.52
C TRP A 82 -4.79 -19.26 1.93
N GLU A 83 -3.55 -19.52 2.32
CA GLU A 83 -3.15 -20.00 3.65
C GLU A 83 -2.51 -18.86 4.45
N ASP A 84 -2.86 -18.71 5.72
CA ASP A 84 -2.18 -17.77 6.62
C ASP A 84 -0.79 -18.31 6.99
N ILE A 85 0.26 -17.54 6.68
CA ILE A 85 1.63 -17.93 6.95
C ILE A 85 2.28 -17.09 8.07
N GLY A 86 1.57 -16.17 8.71
CA GLY A 86 2.19 -15.25 9.66
C GLY A 86 2.70 -15.89 10.95
N ALA A 87 2.32 -17.13 11.26
CA ALA A 87 2.93 -17.91 12.34
C ALA A 87 4.41 -18.25 12.08
N THR A 88 4.87 -18.15 10.82
CA THR A 88 6.25 -18.38 10.41
C THR A 88 7.09 -17.10 10.38
N ALA A 89 6.47 -15.94 10.63
CA ALA A 89 7.12 -14.64 10.62
C ALA A 89 7.77 -14.32 11.98
N LEU A 90 8.94 -13.67 11.94
CA LEU A 90 9.68 -13.20 13.09
C LEU A 90 10.19 -11.76 12.84
N PRO A 91 9.75 -10.76 13.62
CA PRO A 91 8.72 -10.83 14.66
C PRO A 91 7.34 -11.18 14.07
N GLY A 92 6.60 -12.02 14.79
CA GLY A 92 5.29 -12.50 14.37
C GLY A 92 4.14 -11.57 14.75
N TYR A 93 2.92 -11.99 14.43
CA TYR A 93 1.69 -11.31 14.81
C TYR A 93 1.63 -11.00 16.32
N ASN A 94 1.25 -9.77 16.65
CA ASN A 94 1.12 -9.28 18.03
C ASN A 94 -0.33 -9.30 18.54
N ALA A 95 -1.33 -9.27 17.65
CA ALA A 95 -2.74 -9.09 18.02
C ALA A 95 -3.66 -10.16 17.41
N THR A 96 -4.93 -10.12 17.80
CA THR A 96 -6.02 -10.88 17.21
C THR A 96 -7.08 -9.89 16.72
N ILE A 97 -7.55 -10.03 15.49
CA ILE A 97 -8.62 -9.18 14.97
C ILE A 97 -9.93 -9.57 15.67
N ALA A 98 -10.63 -8.57 16.21
CA ALA A 98 -11.84 -8.73 16.98
C ALA A 98 -12.92 -9.47 16.18
N ALA A 99 -13.80 -10.18 16.89
CA ALA A 99 -15.01 -10.75 16.31
C ALA A 99 -15.98 -9.62 15.95
N GLY A 100 -16.38 -9.54 14.69
CA GLY A 100 -17.28 -8.52 14.15
C GLY A 100 -17.81 -8.95 12.78
N GLU A 101 -19.09 -8.72 12.51
CA GLU A 101 -19.76 -9.27 11.32
C GLU A 101 -19.23 -8.70 9.99
N GLU A 102 -18.51 -7.58 10.02
CA GLU A 102 -18.06 -6.86 8.82
C GLU A 102 -16.57 -7.07 8.49
N ASN A 103 -15.75 -7.54 9.44
CA ASN A 103 -14.32 -7.74 9.21
C ASN A 103 -14.03 -9.16 8.67
N PRO A 104 -13.68 -9.35 7.38
CA PRO A 104 -13.41 -10.67 6.81
C PRO A 104 -12.17 -11.38 7.39
N LEU A 105 -11.38 -10.72 8.23
CA LEU A 105 -10.24 -11.29 8.94
C LEU A 105 -10.51 -11.52 10.44
N GLN A 106 -11.75 -11.34 10.90
CA GLN A 106 -12.11 -11.54 12.30
C GLN A 106 -11.63 -12.88 12.88
N ASN A 107 -11.30 -12.88 14.19
CA ASN A 107 -10.79 -14.03 14.95
C ASN A 107 -9.43 -14.58 14.48
N ARG A 108 -8.74 -13.91 13.55
CA ARG A 108 -7.39 -14.31 13.11
C ARG A 108 -6.32 -13.58 13.91
N ARG A 109 -5.18 -14.22 14.11
CA ARG A 109 -3.95 -13.53 14.55
C ARG A 109 -3.48 -12.61 13.43
N ALA A 110 -2.97 -11.43 13.78
CA ALA A 110 -2.53 -10.42 12.84
C ALA A 110 -1.48 -9.48 13.45
N TYR A 111 -0.81 -8.70 12.61
CA TYR A 111 -0.22 -7.44 13.05
C TYR A 111 -1.35 -6.45 13.31
N GLY A 112 -1.35 -5.83 14.48
CA GLY A 112 -2.40 -4.92 14.93
C GLY A 112 -1.85 -3.82 15.82
N ASP A 113 -2.68 -2.80 16.05
CA ASP A 113 -2.28 -1.57 16.76
C ASP A 113 -1.10 -0.89 16.03
N MET A 114 -0.18 -0.26 16.77
CA MET A 114 1.02 0.38 16.25
C MET A 114 2.26 -0.52 16.38
N SER A 115 3.09 -0.53 15.33
CA SER A 115 4.38 -1.23 15.36
C SER A 115 5.33 -0.63 16.40
N GLU A 116 6.11 -1.48 17.08
CA GLU A 116 7.08 -1.03 18.10
C GLU A 116 8.07 -0.02 17.50
N GLY A 117 8.20 1.15 18.13
CA GLY A 117 9.14 2.18 17.68
C GLY A 117 8.73 2.95 16.41
N TYR A 118 7.45 2.91 16.00
CA TYR A 118 6.94 3.71 14.89
C TYR A 118 7.39 5.18 14.98
N PRO A 119 7.86 5.82 13.88
CA PRO A 119 7.80 5.37 12.48
C PRO A 119 9.02 4.55 12.00
N SER A 120 9.81 3.96 12.91
CA SER A 120 10.96 3.12 12.57
C SER A 120 10.52 1.86 11.81
N TRP A 121 11.33 1.44 10.85
CA TRP A 121 11.14 0.18 10.13
C TRP A 121 11.60 -1.01 10.98
N ILE A 122 10.79 -2.07 11.00
CA ILE A 122 11.09 -3.33 11.67
C ILE A 122 11.41 -4.39 10.59
N PRO A 123 12.55 -5.08 10.67
CA PRO A 123 12.83 -6.21 9.79
C PRO A 123 12.06 -7.45 10.24
N VAL A 124 11.46 -8.14 9.26
CA VAL A 124 10.75 -9.39 9.44
C VAL A 124 11.38 -10.47 8.57
N THR A 125 11.59 -11.65 9.15
CA THR A 125 12.00 -12.87 8.45
C THR A 125 10.86 -13.87 8.47
N VAL A 126 10.56 -14.45 7.31
CA VAL A 126 9.57 -15.52 7.13
C VAL A 126 10.30 -16.76 6.63
N ASP A 127 10.32 -17.82 7.45
CA ASP A 127 10.98 -19.09 7.10
C ASP A 127 9.93 -20.18 6.88
N LEU A 128 9.78 -20.59 5.63
CA LEU A 128 8.78 -21.57 5.19
C LEU A 128 9.38 -22.98 5.04
N GLY A 129 10.66 -23.15 5.42
CA GLY A 129 11.35 -24.43 5.39
C GLY A 129 11.37 -25.05 3.98
N THR A 130 11.05 -26.34 3.87
CA THR A 130 11.14 -27.10 2.62
C THR A 130 9.78 -27.45 2.02
N ALA A 131 8.68 -26.95 2.58
CA ALA A 131 7.32 -27.38 2.22
C ALA A 131 6.94 -27.05 0.76
N TYR A 132 7.51 -25.97 0.22
CA TYR A 132 7.14 -25.43 -1.09
C TYR A 132 8.16 -25.74 -2.21
N GLN A 133 9.12 -26.65 -1.97
CA GLN A 133 10.14 -27.00 -2.97
C GLN A 133 9.53 -27.37 -4.34
N GLY A 134 10.01 -26.71 -5.41
CA GLY A 134 9.56 -26.93 -6.78
C GLY A 134 8.15 -26.39 -7.09
N GLN A 135 7.46 -25.77 -6.13
CA GLN A 135 6.13 -25.21 -6.35
C GLN A 135 6.19 -23.77 -6.87
N THR A 136 5.14 -23.37 -7.55
CA THR A 136 4.86 -21.98 -7.87
C THR A 136 4.02 -21.39 -6.73
N VAL A 137 4.47 -20.30 -6.13
CA VAL A 137 3.81 -19.67 -4.98
C VAL A 137 3.48 -18.21 -5.26
N TRP A 138 2.47 -17.70 -4.58
CA TRP A 138 2.06 -16.31 -4.65
C TRP A 138 1.81 -15.80 -3.23
N VAL A 139 2.56 -14.79 -2.79
CA VAL A 139 2.42 -14.20 -1.45
C VAL A 139 1.59 -12.92 -1.55
N ARG A 140 0.74 -12.68 -0.56
CA ARG A 140 0.04 -11.40 -0.39
C ARG A 140 0.08 -10.91 1.05
N PHE A 141 0.04 -9.59 1.21
CA PHE A 141 -0.22 -8.91 2.47
C PHE A 141 -1.65 -8.38 2.41
N ARG A 142 -2.45 -8.67 3.43
CA ARG A 142 -3.87 -8.34 3.44
C ARG A 142 -4.22 -7.57 4.71
N VAL A 143 -4.84 -6.42 4.56
CA VAL A 143 -5.31 -5.55 5.64
C VAL A 143 -6.83 -5.58 5.67
N SER A 144 -7.39 -5.58 6.88
CA SER A 144 -8.83 -5.43 7.07
C SER A 144 -9.17 -4.56 8.27
N SER A 145 -10.14 -3.66 8.10
CA SER A 145 -10.67 -2.75 9.13
C SER A 145 -12.20 -2.72 9.11
N GLU A 146 -12.80 -2.63 10.30
CA GLU A 146 -14.23 -2.38 10.50
C GLU A 146 -14.56 -0.90 10.74
N ASP A 147 -13.53 -0.05 10.93
CA ASP A 147 -13.68 1.38 11.20
C ASP A 147 -13.00 2.17 10.08
N ASP A 148 -13.73 3.10 9.47
CA ASP A 148 -13.15 4.02 8.50
C ASP A 148 -12.37 5.15 9.22
N THR A 149 -12.68 5.47 10.47
CA THR A 149 -12.20 6.71 11.12
C THR A 149 -10.81 6.62 11.75
N ALA A 150 -10.28 5.41 11.92
CA ALA A 150 -9.01 5.16 12.61
C ALA A 150 -7.81 5.21 11.64
N PRO A 151 -6.58 5.51 12.14
CA PRO A 151 -5.38 5.35 11.33
C PRO A 151 -5.26 3.88 10.91
N CYS A 152 -5.43 3.61 9.62
CA CYS A 152 -5.17 2.33 9.00
C CYS A 152 -4.00 2.51 8.02
N GLY A 153 -2.97 1.68 8.18
CA GLY A 153 -1.83 1.74 7.29
C GLY A 153 -0.80 0.67 7.60
N TRP A 154 -0.36 -0.02 6.55
CA TRP A 154 0.75 -0.95 6.60
C TRP A 154 1.71 -0.63 5.48
N ASP A 155 2.89 -0.13 5.86
CA ASP A 155 3.98 0.08 4.93
C ASP A 155 4.84 -1.19 4.91
N VAL A 156 5.12 -1.70 3.71
CA VAL A 156 5.98 -2.87 3.46
C VAL A 156 7.01 -2.49 2.40
N ASP A 157 8.28 -2.76 2.67
CA ASP A 157 9.40 -2.44 1.79
C ASP A 157 10.49 -3.52 1.86
N ALA A 158 11.48 -3.45 0.99
CA ALA A 158 12.66 -4.33 0.95
C ALA A 158 12.32 -5.83 0.95
N LEU A 159 11.23 -6.22 0.29
CA LEU A 159 10.83 -7.62 0.15
C LEU A 159 11.87 -8.39 -0.67
N HIS A 160 12.46 -9.42 -0.06
CA HIS A 160 13.49 -10.25 -0.68
C HIS A 160 13.18 -11.74 -0.48
N PHE A 161 13.04 -12.49 -1.57
CA PHE A 161 12.81 -13.93 -1.53
C PHE A 161 14.11 -14.73 -1.58
N ASP A 162 14.22 -15.73 -0.69
CA ASP A 162 15.31 -16.70 -0.63
C ASP A 162 14.84 -18.07 -1.14
N GLY A 163 15.75 -18.82 -1.78
CA GLY A 163 15.46 -20.20 -2.19
C GLY A 163 14.53 -20.34 -3.40
N ILE A 164 14.67 -19.44 -4.37
CA ILE A 164 13.88 -19.42 -5.61
C ILE A 164 14.72 -19.83 -6.83
N THR A 165 14.07 -20.26 -7.92
CA THR A 165 14.74 -20.57 -9.19
C THR A 165 14.18 -19.75 -10.34
N GLY A 166 15.07 -19.32 -11.24
CA GLY A 166 14.75 -18.40 -12.34
C GLY A 166 14.89 -16.93 -11.92
N LYS A 167 14.83 -16.01 -12.89
CA LYS A 167 14.53 -14.62 -12.55
C LYS A 167 13.10 -14.60 -12.00
N THR A 168 12.88 -13.91 -10.89
CA THR A 168 11.53 -13.49 -10.50
C THR A 168 10.83 -12.94 -11.74
N VAL A 169 9.55 -13.27 -11.94
CA VAL A 169 8.74 -12.64 -12.98
C VAL A 169 8.93 -11.13 -12.88
N ASN A 170 9.12 -10.45 -14.02
CA ASN A 170 9.41 -9.01 -14.12
C ASN A 170 8.75 -8.22 -12.98
N GLN A 171 9.59 -7.58 -12.17
CA GLN A 171 9.16 -6.78 -11.05
C GLN A 171 8.57 -5.49 -11.60
N PRO A 172 7.34 -5.13 -11.19
CA PRO A 172 6.75 -3.89 -11.65
C PRO A 172 7.58 -2.69 -11.14
N PRO A 173 7.61 -1.58 -11.90
CA PRO A 173 8.33 -0.39 -11.49
C PRO A 173 7.71 0.25 -10.25
N VAL A 174 8.57 0.77 -9.37
CA VAL A 174 8.20 1.52 -8.17
C VAL A 174 7.88 2.96 -8.58
N ALA A 175 6.65 3.42 -8.34
CA ALA A 175 6.27 4.82 -8.60
C ALA A 175 6.53 5.71 -7.37
N HIS A 176 6.96 6.95 -7.60
CA HIS A 176 7.20 7.95 -6.55
C HIS A 176 6.79 9.33 -7.09
N ALA A 177 5.73 9.93 -6.55
CA ALA A 177 5.17 11.20 -7.05
C ALA A 177 5.98 12.45 -6.63
N GLY A 178 6.93 12.28 -5.71
CA GLY A 178 7.74 13.38 -5.15
C GLY A 178 7.21 13.78 -3.77
N ASP A 179 7.82 14.81 -3.19
CA ASP A 179 7.39 15.35 -1.90
C ASP A 179 6.16 16.27 -2.11
N ASP A 180 5.32 16.42 -1.08
CA ASP A 180 4.17 17.34 -1.13
C ASP A 180 4.60 18.77 -1.46
N ALA A 181 3.89 19.40 -2.40
CA ALA A 181 4.21 20.73 -2.87
C ALA A 181 3.00 21.66 -2.87
N SER A 182 3.24 22.94 -2.60
CA SER A 182 2.23 24.00 -2.69
C SER A 182 2.60 24.98 -3.80
N VAL A 183 1.61 25.38 -4.59
CA VAL A 183 1.76 26.25 -5.75
C VAL A 183 0.72 27.36 -5.64
N MET A 184 1.13 28.60 -5.90
CA MET A 184 0.20 29.73 -5.90
C MET A 184 -0.71 29.68 -7.13
N GLU A 185 -1.91 30.24 -7.04
CA GLU A 185 -2.76 30.41 -8.24
C GLU A 185 -2.00 31.18 -9.32
N LEU A 186 -2.23 30.83 -10.60
CA LEU A 186 -1.55 31.39 -11.77
C LEU A 186 -0.03 31.13 -11.84
N SER A 187 0.50 30.25 -10.98
CA SER A 187 1.89 29.81 -11.06
C SER A 187 2.02 28.36 -11.54
N SER A 188 3.25 27.97 -11.88
CA SER A 188 3.58 26.65 -12.39
C SER A 188 4.50 25.89 -11.44
N LEU A 189 4.34 24.57 -11.38
CA LEU A 189 5.19 23.65 -10.63
C LEU A 189 5.62 22.51 -11.56
N GLU A 190 6.93 22.26 -11.66
CA GLU A 190 7.46 21.06 -12.30
C GLU A 190 7.43 19.92 -11.27
N LEU A 191 6.81 18.79 -11.64
CA LEU A 191 6.82 17.58 -10.80
C LEU A 191 8.05 16.74 -11.14
N ASP A 192 8.62 16.06 -10.16
CA ASP A 192 9.80 15.22 -10.36
C ASP A 192 9.45 13.73 -10.21
N GLY A 193 9.11 13.11 -11.34
CA GLY A 193 8.95 11.67 -11.47
C GLY A 193 10.23 10.97 -11.93
N THR A 194 11.43 11.47 -11.57
CA THR A 194 12.70 10.76 -11.82
C THR A 194 13.16 9.85 -10.68
N ARG A 195 12.48 9.92 -9.53
CA ARG A 195 12.63 9.00 -8.39
C ARG A 195 12.07 7.58 -8.59
N PRO A 196 11.03 7.34 -9.41
CA PRO A 196 10.60 6.00 -9.77
C PRO A 196 11.76 5.15 -10.32
N SER A 197 11.78 3.86 -9.97
CA SER A 197 12.80 2.93 -10.45
C SER A 197 12.17 1.61 -10.84
N ASP A 198 12.64 1.04 -11.94
CA ASP A 198 12.37 -0.36 -12.26
C ASP A 198 13.44 -1.25 -11.62
N PRO A 199 13.07 -2.20 -10.74
CA PRO A 199 14.03 -3.08 -10.09
C PRO A 199 14.82 -3.98 -11.06
N ASP A 200 14.28 -4.23 -12.25
CA ASP A 200 14.92 -5.00 -13.31
C ASP A 200 15.70 -4.13 -14.31
N GLY A 201 15.61 -2.79 -14.15
CA GLY A 201 16.29 -1.80 -14.99
C GLY A 201 15.57 -1.51 -16.30
N ASP A 202 14.31 -1.90 -16.43
CA ASP A 202 13.50 -1.64 -17.61
C ASP A 202 13.18 -0.14 -17.78
N ALA A 203 12.95 0.26 -19.03
CA ALA A 203 12.60 1.64 -19.36
C ALA A 203 11.18 1.97 -18.87
N LEU A 204 11.07 3.04 -18.08
CA LEU A 204 9.79 3.49 -17.54
C LEU A 204 8.96 4.26 -18.57
N THR A 205 7.64 4.07 -18.50
CA THR A 205 6.65 4.92 -19.17
C THR A 205 5.84 5.68 -18.10
N TYR A 206 5.47 6.93 -18.40
CA TYR A 206 4.83 7.82 -17.43
C TYR A 206 3.43 8.16 -17.88
N VAL A 207 2.50 8.25 -16.93
CA VAL A 207 1.19 8.89 -17.09
C VAL A 207 0.89 9.57 -15.77
N TRP A 208 0.52 10.84 -15.83
CA TRP A 208 0.16 11.63 -14.67
C TRP A 208 -1.34 11.94 -14.73
N THR A 209 -2.02 11.63 -13.63
CA THR A 209 -3.44 11.88 -13.46
C THR A 209 -3.66 12.80 -12.28
N GLN A 210 -4.61 13.73 -12.41
CA GLN A 210 -5.08 14.50 -11.28
C GLN A 210 -6.31 13.82 -10.68
N THR A 211 -6.30 13.63 -9.36
CA THR A 211 -7.38 12.92 -8.65
C THR A 211 -8.21 13.80 -7.73
N TYR A 212 -7.82 15.05 -7.52
CA TYR A 212 -8.56 15.97 -6.65
C TYR A 212 -8.71 17.38 -7.25
N HIS A 213 -9.75 18.09 -6.83
CA HIS A 213 -10.02 19.48 -7.26
C HIS A 213 -9.30 20.52 -6.40
N PRO A 214 -9.05 21.74 -6.92
CA PRO A 214 -9.40 22.27 -8.23
C PRO A 214 -8.59 21.65 -9.37
N SER A 215 -9.17 21.55 -10.57
CA SER A 215 -8.44 21.03 -11.74
C SER A 215 -7.29 21.97 -12.15
N PHE A 216 -6.16 21.37 -12.52
CA PHE A 216 -4.98 22.02 -13.06
C PHE A 216 -4.81 21.67 -14.53
N ASP A 217 -4.05 22.48 -15.27
CA ASP A 217 -3.52 22.01 -16.55
C ASP A 217 -2.23 21.25 -16.28
N LEU A 218 -2.13 20.04 -16.82
CA LEU A 218 -0.92 19.26 -16.74
C LEU A 218 -0.32 19.11 -18.14
N ILE A 219 0.83 19.76 -18.36
CA ILE A 219 1.56 19.73 -19.62
C ILE A 219 2.64 18.66 -19.53
N GLY A 220 2.77 17.83 -20.57
CA GLY A 220 3.75 16.75 -20.58
C GLY A 220 3.39 15.63 -19.61
N ALA A 221 2.09 15.38 -19.39
CA ALA A 221 1.55 14.36 -18.48
C ALA A 221 2.00 12.92 -18.79
N THR A 222 2.79 12.67 -19.83
CA THR A 222 3.41 11.38 -20.15
C THR A 222 4.93 11.38 -20.05
N THR A 223 5.51 12.40 -19.40
CA THR A 223 6.95 12.57 -19.22
C THR A 223 7.34 12.37 -17.75
N ALA A 224 8.64 12.14 -17.49
CA ALA A 224 9.17 12.06 -16.13
C ALA A 224 9.05 13.38 -15.35
N ARG A 225 8.86 14.51 -16.06
CA ARG A 225 8.84 15.87 -15.49
C ARG A 225 7.70 16.70 -16.10
N PRO A 226 6.43 16.41 -15.76
CA PRO A 226 5.32 17.21 -16.22
C PRO A 226 5.29 18.57 -15.50
N VAL A 227 4.63 19.54 -16.11
CA VAL A 227 4.43 20.86 -15.51
C VAL A 227 2.96 21.06 -15.21
N LEU A 228 2.67 21.31 -13.94
CA LEU A 228 1.36 21.69 -13.43
C LEU A 228 1.22 23.20 -13.51
N HIS A 229 0.11 23.69 -14.09
CA HIS A 229 -0.27 25.10 -14.07
C HIS A 229 -1.52 25.30 -13.20
N ALA A 230 -1.38 26.13 -12.17
CA ALA A 230 -2.45 26.48 -11.26
C ALA A 230 -3.46 27.43 -11.92
N ARG A 231 -4.74 27.05 -11.98
CA ARG A 231 -5.83 27.90 -12.46
C ARG A 231 -6.49 28.68 -11.31
N VAL A 232 -7.16 29.79 -11.62
CA VAL A 232 -8.00 30.53 -10.66
C VAL A 232 -9.24 29.70 -10.33
N GLN A 233 -9.56 29.50 -9.05
CA GLN A 233 -10.84 28.89 -8.66
C GLN A 233 -12.00 29.84 -8.97
N ALA A 234 -13.00 29.38 -9.74
CA ALA A 234 -14.25 30.11 -9.89
C ALA A 234 -15.02 30.07 -8.55
N MET A 235 -15.16 31.21 -7.86
CA MET A 235 -16.09 31.33 -6.73
C MET A 235 -17.52 31.48 -7.28
N THR A 236 -18.38 30.48 -7.08
CA THR A 236 -19.82 30.66 -7.22
C THR A 236 -20.36 31.42 -6.00
N SER A 237 -20.68 32.69 -6.19
CA SER A 237 -21.39 33.51 -5.19
C SER A 237 -22.90 33.34 -5.37
N THR A 238 -23.57 32.67 -4.44
CA THR A 238 -25.04 32.60 -4.40
C THR A 238 -25.58 33.87 -3.72
N SER A 239 -26.20 34.77 -4.48
CA SER A 239 -26.88 35.95 -3.94
C SER A 239 -28.33 35.60 -3.55
N CYS A 240 -28.73 35.87 -2.30
CA CYS A 240 -30.12 35.80 -1.86
C CYS A 240 -30.73 37.21 -1.94
N ILE A 241 -31.80 37.40 -2.72
CA ILE A 241 -32.60 38.64 -2.74
C ILE A 241 -33.94 38.31 -2.04
N PRO A 242 -34.30 38.97 -0.93
CA PRO A 242 -35.63 38.81 -0.37
C PRO A 242 -36.66 39.57 -1.22
N SER A 243 -37.76 38.92 -1.60
CA SER A 243 -38.92 39.58 -2.19
C SER A 243 -39.96 39.91 -1.12
N ARG A 244 -40.64 41.06 -1.26
CA ARG A 244 -41.74 41.54 -0.40
C ARG A 244 -42.93 40.59 -0.37
#